data_AF-A0A6J5F6U1-F1
#
_entry.id   AF-A0A6J5F6U1-F1
#
_cell.length_a   1.000
_cell.length_b   1.000
_cell.length_c   1.000
_cell.angle_alpha   90.00
_cell.angle_beta   90.00
_cell.angle_gamma   90.00
#
_symmetry.space_group_name_H-M   'P 1'
#
loop_
_entity.id
_entity.type
_entity.pdbx_description
1 polymer ?
#
loop_
_entity_poly.entity_id
_entity_poly.type
_entity_poly.pdbx_seq_one_letter_code
_entity_poly.pdbx_strand_id
1 'polypeptide(L)'
;MTAKARVIALNRSITRRMRLDEQLRSRHAEQRNERAQIDGQCATQRARVQADQVALSTHINKVDALMSGIGAFSLGDLNNQRLYIGVATERLNLERDKLDQLETSLLTIEDSIALTQREIAQNSGRIDRCKERIRSIERELEVAADNAIDDDAEELAVARLVRARATR
;
A
#
# COMPACT_ATOMS: atom_id res chain seq x y z
N MET A 1 -26.90 27.94 -4.18
CA MET A 1 -27.11 26.49 -3.91
C MET A 1 -27.65 26.36 -2.49
N THR A 2 -28.78 25.67 -2.27
CA THR A 2 -29.38 25.53 -0.93
C THR A 2 -28.55 24.61 -0.03
N ALA A 3 -28.67 24.75 1.29
CA ALA A 3 -27.97 23.90 2.26
C ALA A 3 -28.29 22.40 2.05
N LYS A 4 -29.55 22.07 1.78
CA LYS A 4 -30.00 20.71 1.40
C LYS A 4 -29.29 20.19 0.14
N ALA A 5 -29.14 21.02 -0.89
CA ALA A 5 -28.41 20.63 -2.11
C ALA A 5 -26.91 20.40 -1.83
N ARG A 6 -26.29 21.19 -0.93
CA ARG A 6 -24.90 20.99 -0.49
C ARG A 6 -24.72 19.66 0.25
N VAL A 7 -25.61 19.32 1.18
CA VAL A 7 -25.57 18.05 1.91
C VAL A 7 -25.71 16.86 0.95
N ILE A 8 -26.65 16.92 0.00
CA ILE A 8 -26.81 15.87 -1.03
C ILE A 8 -25.52 15.71 -1.86
N ALA A 9 -24.90 16.82 -2.27
CA ALA A 9 -23.66 16.77 -3.03
C ALA A 9 -22.50 16.16 -2.22
N LEU A 10 -22.37 16.51 -0.94
CA LEU A 10 -21.37 15.94 -0.04
C LEU A 10 -21.60 14.44 0.19
N ASN A 11 -22.84 14.01 0.40
CA ASN A 11 -23.18 12.59 0.53
C ASN A 11 -22.82 11.79 -0.73
N ARG A 12 -23.12 12.33 -1.92
CA ARG A 12 -22.68 11.71 -3.19
C ARG A 12 -21.16 11.61 -3.29
N SER A 13 -20.44 12.63 -2.81
CA SER A 13 -18.97 12.59 -2.75
C SER A 13 -18.48 11.49 -1.81
N ILE A 14 -19.07 11.34 -0.63
CA ILE A 14 -18.77 10.26 0.32
C ILE A 14 -19.00 8.90 -0.33
N THR A 15 -20.17 8.66 -0.95
CA THR A 15 -20.45 7.38 -1.61
C THR A 15 -19.42 7.04 -2.68
N ARG A 16 -19.03 8.02 -3.51
CA ARG A 16 -17.98 7.80 -4.53
C ARG A 16 -16.64 7.45 -3.88
N ARG A 17 -16.28 8.13 -2.79
CA ARG A 17 -15.03 7.89 -2.06
C ARG A 17 -15.00 6.55 -1.33
N MET A 18 -16.13 6.08 -0.82
CA MET A 18 -16.24 4.75 -0.21
C MET A 18 -15.98 3.66 -1.25
N ARG A 19 -16.51 3.81 -2.47
CA ARG A 19 -16.20 2.87 -3.57
C ARG A 19 -14.73 2.87 -3.93
N LEU A 20 -14.11 4.06 -3.97
CA LEU A 20 -12.66 4.17 -4.18
C LEU A 20 -11.88 3.52 -3.02
N ASP A 21 -12.32 3.69 -1.78
CA ASP A 21 -11.67 3.08 -0.60
C ASP A 21 -11.65 1.56 -0.71
N GLU A 22 -12.78 0.97 -1.11
CA GLU A 22 -12.88 -0.47 -1.35
C GLU A 22 -11.91 -0.94 -2.43
N GLN A 23 -11.84 -0.22 -3.56
CA GLN A 23 -10.90 -0.51 -4.64
C GLN A 23 -9.44 -0.42 -4.17
N LEU A 24 -9.09 0.61 -3.40
CA LEU A 24 -7.74 0.78 -2.87
C LEU A 24 -7.38 -0.34 -1.88
N ARG A 25 -8.32 -0.77 -1.03
CA ARG A 25 -8.11 -1.87 -0.09
C ARG A 25 -7.96 -3.23 -0.79
N SER A 26 -8.77 -3.49 -1.82
CA SER A 26 -8.61 -4.68 -2.67
C SER A 26 -7.23 -4.70 -3.33
N ARG A 27 -6.84 -3.59 -3.96
CA ARG A 27 -5.51 -3.43 -4.55
C ARG A 27 -4.38 -3.62 -3.54
N HIS A 28 -4.52 -3.07 -2.34
CA HIS A 28 -3.52 -3.24 -1.28
C HIS A 28 -3.38 -4.71 -0.86
N ALA A 29 -4.49 -5.44 -0.76
CA ALA A 29 -4.47 -6.87 -0.47
C ALA A 29 -3.78 -7.68 -1.58
N GLU A 30 -4.10 -7.38 -2.85
CA GLU A 30 -3.45 -7.99 -4.02
C GLU A 30 -1.93 -7.74 -4.01
N GLN A 31 -1.51 -6.49 -3.79
CA GLN A 31 -0.09 -6.12 -3.71
C GLN A 31 0.63 -6.84 -2.55
N ARG A 32 -0.03 -7.03 -1.40
CA ARG A 32 0.55 -7.79 -0.28
C ARG A 32 0.75 -9.27 -0.63
N ASN A 33 -0.20 -9.87 -1.35
CA ASN A 33 -0.08 -11.25 -1.81
C ASN A 33 1.05 -11.38 -2.83
N GLU A 34 1.14 -10.46 -3.78
CA GLU A 34 2.23 -10.39 -4.76
C GLU A 34 3.59 -10.25 -4.07
N ARG A 35 3.72 -9.33 -3.12
CA ARG A 35 4.95 -9.17 -2.31
C ARG A 35 5.34 -10.48 -1.62
N ALA A 36 4.38 -11.18 -1.00
CA ALA A 36 4.66 -12.45 -0.34
C ALA A 36 5.12 -13.54 -1.32
N GLN A 37 4.57 -13.56 -2.53
CA GLN A 37 5.02 -14.49 -3.59
C GLN A 37 6.45 -14.17 -4.03
N ILE A 38 6.76 -12.89 -4.31
CA ILE A 38 8.11 -12.46 -4.70
C ILE A 38 9.12 -12.76 -3.59
N ASP A 39 8.78 -12.49 -2.33
CA ASP A 39 9.65 -12.79 -1.19
C ASP A 39 9.96 -14.30 -1.07
N GLY A 40 8.94 -15.15 -1.28
CA GLY A 40 9.14 -16.60 -1.35
C GLY A 40 10.03 -17.05 -2.53
N GLN A 41 9.91 -16.38 -3.68
CA GLN A 41 10.79 -16.60 -4.83
C GLN A 41 12.23 -16.16 -4.52
N CYS A 42 12.43 -14.99 -3.91
CA CYS A 42 13.74 -14.50 -3.45
C CYS A 42 14.39 -15.50 -2.49
N ALA A 43 13.66 -15.98 -1.48
CA ALA A 43 14.19 -16.94 -0.51
C ALA A 43 14.63 -18.24 -1.19
N THR A 44 13.81 -18.77 -2.11
CA THR A 44 14.15 -19.97 -2.88
C THR A 44 15.38 -19.73 -3.76
N GLN A 45 15.45 -18.59 -4.42
CA GLN A 45 16.54 -18.22 -5.31
C GLN A 45 17.87 -18.02 -4.56
N ARG A 46 17.84 -17.35 -3.41
CA ARG A 46 19.02 -17.21 -2.52
C ARG A 46 19.55 -18.57 -2.09
N ALA A 47 18.67 -19.50 -1.71
CA ALA A 47 19.07 -20.85 -1.33
C ALA A 47 19.77 -21.59 -2.49
N ARG A 48 19.28 -21.44 -3.73
CA ARG A 48 19.91 -22.01 -4.93
C ARG A 48 21.29 -21.41 -5.19
N VAL A 49 21.39 -20.08 -5.17
CA VAL A 49 22.65 -19.35 -5.35
C VAL A 49 23.68 -19.78 -4.30
N GLN A 50 23.26 -19.93 -3.04
CA GLN A 50 24.14 -20.38 -1.96
C GLN A 50 24.61 -21.82 -2.17
N ALA A 51 23.70 -22.74 -2.53
CA ALA A 51 24.06 -24.13 -2.81
C ALA A 51 25.06 -24.25 -3.97
N ASP A 52 24.84 -23.48 -5.04
CA ASP A 52 25.74 -23.44 -6.20
C ASP A 52 27.11 -22.85 -5.87
N GLN A 53 27.17 -21.82 -5.01
CA GLN A 53 28.43 -21.28 -4.51
C GLN A 53 29.23 -22.31 -3.70
N VAL A 54 28.55 -23.05 -2.82
CA VAL A 54 29.19 -24.10 -2.01
C VAL A 54 29.72 -25.21 -2.93
N ALA A 55 28.93 -25.66 -3.91
CA ALA A 55 29.37 -26.64 -4.89
C ALA A 55 30.59 -26.14 -5.67
N LEU A 56 30.54 -24.93 -6.22
CA LEU A 56 31.65 -24.33 -6.95
C LEU A 56 32.94 -24.25 -6.11
N SER A 57 32.83 -23.79 -4.85
CA SER A 57 33.98 -23.71 -3.94
C SER A 57 34.61 -25.09 -3.67
N THR A 58 33.79 -26.15 -3.60
CA THR A 58 34.27 -27.52 -3.43
C THR A 58 35.10 -27.97 -4.63
N HIS A 59 34.69 -27.60 -5.85
CA HIS A 59 35.42 -27.94 -7.07
C HIS A 59 36.71 -27.11 -7.22
N ILE A 60 36.69 -25.83 -6.83
CA ILE A 60 37.90 -25.00 -6.76
C ILE A 60 38.92 -25.62 -5.80
N ASN A 61 38.49 -26.00 -4.58
CA ASN A 61 39.37 -26.64 -3.60
C ASN A 61 39.98 -27.96 -4.10
N LYS A 62 39.24 -28.74 -4.93
CA LYS A 62 39.79 -29.95 -5.57
C LYS A 62 40.89 -29.63 -6.56
N VAL A 63 40.75 -28.56 -7.35
CA VAL A 63 41.82 -28.09 -8.25
C VAL A 63 43.04 -27.68 -7.44
N ASP A 64 42.86 -26.91 -6.37
CA ASP A 64 43.95 -26.47 -5.52
C ASP A 64 44.69 -27.65 -4.87
N ALA A 65 43.97 -28.69 -4.44
CA ALA A 65 44.58 -29.91 -3.90
C ALA A 65 45.41 -30.68 -4.94
N LEU A 66 44.94 -30.76 -6.20
CA LEU A 66 45.69 -31.38 -7.30
C LEU A 66 46.97 -30.58 -7.63
N MET A 67 46.92 -29.26 -7.54
CA MET A 67 48.02 -28.36 -7.90
C MET A 67 49.07 -28.17 -6.78
N SER A 68 48.69 -28.38 -5.52
CA SER A 68 49.57 -28.25 -4.35
C SER A 68 50.28 -29.55 -3.95
N GLY A 69 50.04 -30.66 -4.68
CA GLY A 69 50.62 -31.98 -4.37
C GLY A 69 49.97 -32.67 -3.16
N ILE A 70 48.88 -32.12 -2.62
CA ILE A 70 48.10 -32.72 -1.54
C ILE A 70 47.26 -33.90 -2.07
N GLY A 71 46.78 -33.81 -3.31
CA GLY A 71 46.07 -34.87 -4.02
C GLY A 71 46.94 -35.60 -5.05
N ALA A 72 46.55 -36.83 -5.40
CA ALA A 72 47.16 -37.55 -6.52
C ALA A 72 46.87 -36.80 -7.83
N PHE A 73 47.92 -36.36 -8.52
CA PHE A 73 47.77 -35.58 -9.75
C PHE A 73 47.28 -36.45 -10.91
N SER A 74 46.26 -35.94 -11.61
CA SER A 74 45.72 -36.52 -12.84
C SER A 74 45.31 -35.39 -13.77
N LEU A 75 45.90 -35.34 -14.97
CA LEU A 75 45.60 -34.31 -15.96
C LEU A 75 44.13 -34.37 -16.42
N GLY A 76 43.57 -35.58 -16.53
CA GLY A 76 42.17 -35.78 -16.86
C GLY A 76 41.24 -35.20 -15.80
N ASP A 77 41.52 -35.48 -14.52
CA ASP A 77 40.73 -34.95 -13.42
C ASP A 77 40.83 -33.43 -13.32
N LEU A 78 42.04 -32.87 -13.49
CA LEU A 78 42.24 -31.42 -13.52
C LEU A 78 41.41 -30.75 -14.63
N ASN A 79 41.46 -31.28 -15.86
CA ASN A 79 40.69 -30.73 -16.98
C ASN A 79 39.18 -30.83 -16.73
N ASN A 80 38.70 -31.95 -16.18
CA ASN A 80 37.30 -32.13 -15.82
C ASN A 80 36.84 -31.12 -14.76
N GLN A 81 37.66 -30.89 -13.72
CA GLN A 81 37.34 -29.88 -12.70
C GLN A 81 37.28 -28.47 -13.31
N ARG A 82 38.26 -28.10 -14.15
CA ARG A 82 38.30 -26.76 -14.78
C ARG A 82 37.10 -26.52 -15.69
N LEU A 83 36.71 -27.52 -16.49
CA LEU A 83 35.54 -27.42 -17.36
C LEU A 83 34.24 -27.27 -16.54
N TYR A 84 34.09 -28.06 -15.48
CA TYR A 84 32.95 -27.92 -14.56
C TYR A 84 32.91 -26.52 -13.91
N ILE A 85 34.04 -26.01 -13.42
CA ILE A 85 34.13 -24.68 -12.80
C ILE A 85 33.67 -23.60 -13.78
N GLY A 86 34.08 -23.66 -15.05
CA GLY A 86 33.64 -22.71 -16.06
C GLY A 86 32.12 -22.68 -16.21
N VAL A 87 31.51 -23.84 -16.49
CA VAL A 87 30.06 -23.98 -16.66
C VAL A 87 29.29 -23.60 -15.40
N ALA A 88 29.76 -24.04 -14.23
CA ALA A 88 29.11 -23.75 -12.95
C ALA A 88 29.19 -22.25 -12.59
N THR A 89 30.28 -21.57 -12.96
CA THR A 89 30.43 -20.12 -12.76
C THR A 89 29.44 -19.34 -13.62
N GLU A 90 29.30 -19.69 -14.90
CA GLU A 90 28.32 -19.07 -15.80
C GLU A 90 26.89 -19.27 -15.29
N ARG A 91 26.54 -20.49 -14.87
CA ARG A 91 25.23 -20.78 -14.26
C ARG A 91 25.00 -19.95 -13.01
N LEU A 92 25.99 -19.89 -12.11
CA LEU A 92 25.88 -19.13 -10.88
C LEU A 92 25.66 -17.63 -11.14
N ASN A 93 26.29 -17.07 -12.17
CA ASN A 93 26.06 -15.68 -12.55
C ASN A 93 24.63 -15.45 -13.03
N LEU A 94 24.08 -16.34 -13.87
CA LEU A 94 22.69 -16.25 -14.30
C LEU A 94 21.69 -16.35 -13.13
N GLU A 95 21.95 -17.24 -12.17
CA GLU A 95 21.10 -17.38 -10.98
C GLU A 95 21.23 -16.16 -10.05
N ARG A 96 22.38 -15.48 -10.01
CA ARG A 96 22.57 -14.21 -9.30
C ARG A 96 21.83 -13.06 -9.99
N ASP A 97 21.95 -12.93 -11.30
CA ASP A 97 21.23 -11.89 -12.06
C ASP A 97 19.71 -12.03 -11.86
N LYS A 98 19.21 -13.28 -11.82
CA LYS A 98 17.81 -13.56 -11.51
C LYS A 98 17.42 -13.17 -10.08
N LEU A 99 18.31 -13.39 -9.11
CA LEU A 99 18.09 -12.94 -7.73
C LEU A 99 17.99 -11.41 -7.68
N ASP A 100 18.92 -10.70 -8.32
CA ASP A 100 18.93 -9.24 -8.35
C ASP A 100 17.65 -8.66 -9.00
N GLN A 101 17.15 -9.32 -10.05
CA GLN A 101 15.86 -8.99 -10.67
C GLN A 101 14.70 -9.15 -9.70
N LEU A 102 14.63 -10.27 -8.97
CA LEU A 102 13.58 -10.52 -7.98
C LEU A 102 13.64 -9.52 -6.81
N GLU A 103 14.85 -9.18 -6.34
CA GLU A 103 15.04 -8.18 -5.29
C GLU A 103 14.61 -6.78 -5.76
N THR A 104 14.88 -6.43 -7.01
CA THR A 104 14.39 -5.19 -7.63
C THR A 104 12.86 -5.18 -7.74
N SER A 105 12.25 -6.30 -8.14
CA SER A 105 10.79 -6.46 -8.14
C SER A 105 10.20 -6.30 -6.74
N LEU A 106 10.88 -6.82 -5.71
CA LEU A 106 10.45 -6.70 -4.31
C LEU A 106 10.43 -5.23 -3.86
N LEU A 107 11.48 -4.46 -4.16
CA LEU A 107 11.53 -3.03 -3.87
C LEU A 107 10.40 -2.28 -4.60
N THR A 108 10.17 -2.62 -5.87
CA THR A 108 9.12 -1.98 -6.68
C THR A 108 7.73 -2.21 -6.11
N ILE A 109 7.41 -3.43 -5.66
CA ILE A 109 6.10 -3.71 -5.05
C ILE A 109 5.97 -3.06 -3.67
N GLU A 110 7.05 -2.94 -2.90
CA GLU A 110 7.05 -2.24 -1.61
C GLU A 110 6.76 -0.74 -1.77
N ASP A 111 7.37 -0.09 -2.76
CA ASP A 111 7.05 1.30 -3.11
C ASP A 111 5.59 1.46 -3.54
N SER A 112 5.09 0.53 -4.36
CA SER A 112 3.69 0.49 -4.81
C SER A 112 2.71 0.34 -3.63
N ILE A 113 3.04 -0.49 -2.64
CA ILE A 113 2.26 -0.65 -1.41
C ILE A 113 2.26 0.65 -0.60
N ALA A 114 3.42 1.28 -0.43
CA ALA A 114 3.55 2.53 0.32
C ALA A 114 2.73 3.67 -0.32
N LEU A 115 2.68 3.72 -1.65
CA LEU A 115 1.84 4.67 -2.39
C LEU A 115 0.35 4.40 -2.15
N THR A 116 -0.12 3.16 -2.32
CA THR A 116 -1.53 2.79 -2.06
C THR A 116 -1.93 3.11 -0.62
N GLN A 117 -1.08 2.85 0.37
CA GLN A 117 -1.35 3.19 1.77
C GLN A 117 -1.54 4.69 1.99
N ARG A 118 -0.70 5.53 1.36
CA ARG A 118 -0.87 6.99 1.39
C ARG A 118 -2.20 7.41 0.76
N GLU A 119 -2.59 6.79 -0.35
CA GLU A 119 -3.86 7.07 -1.03
C GLU A 119 -5.06 6.71 -0.15
N ILE A 120 -5.05 5.56 0.53
CA ILE A 120 -6.07 5.14 1.49
C ILE A 120 -6.20 6.18 2.62
N ALA A 121 -5.08 6.57 3.23
CA ALA A 121 -5.07 7.55 4.30
C ALA A 121 -5.63 8.91 3.85
N GLN A 122 -5.21 9.39 2.68
CA GLN A 122 -5.72 10.63 2.10
C GLN A 122 -7.21 10.56 1.76
N ASN A 123 -7.68 9.44 1.22
CA ASN A 123 -9.09 9.25 0.90
C ASN A 123 -9.95 9.22 2.15
N SER A 124 -9.50 8.50 3.19
CA SER A 124 -10.12 8.47 4.51
C SER A 124 -10.27 9.89 5.08
N GLY A 125 -9.18 10.66 5.13
CA GLY A 125 -9.23 12.05 5.59
C GLY A 125 -10.07 12.99 4.73
N ARG A 126 -10.35 12.66 3.45
CA ARG A 126 -11.30 13.41 2.62
C ARG A 126 -12.76 13.02 2.94
N ILE A 127 -13.02 11.75 3.25
CA ILE A 127 -14.34 11.30 3.71
C ILE A 127 -14.72 11.98 5.03
N ASP A 128 -13.79 12.01 5.99
CA ASP A 128 -14.04 12.58 7.30
C ASP A 128 -14.35 14.09 7.22
N ARG A 129 -13.57 14.83 6.43
CA ARG A 129 -13.85 16.25 6.14
C ARG A 129 -15.23 16.47 5.50
N CYS A 130 -15.67 15.58 4.60
CA CYS A 130 -17.02 15.67 4.05
C CYS A 130 -18.09 15.45 5.13
N LYS A 131 -17.90 14.47 6.02
CA LYS A 131 -18.82 14.18 7.14
C LYS A 131 -18.89 15.35 8.13
N GLU A 132 -17.75 15.91 8.50
CA GLU A 132 -17.68 17.10 9.36
C GLU A 132 -18.40 18.28 8.74
N ARG A 133 -18.22 18.51 7.44
CA ARG A 133 -18.89 19.60 6.74
C ARG A 133 -20.40 19.40 6.66
N ILE A 134 -20.88 18.17 6.52
CA ILE A 134 -22.31 17.85 6.60
C ILE A 134 -22.86 18.21 7.99
N ARG A 135 -22.22 17.73 9.06
CA ARG A 135 -22.64 18.02 10.45
C ARG A 135 -22.69 19.53 10.73
N SER A 136 -21.69 20.29 10.24
CA SER A 136 -21.66 21.75 10.34
C SER A 136 -22.87 22.40 9.66
N ILE A 137 -23.22 21.97 8.44
CA ILE A 137 -24.36 22.53 7.70
C ILE A 137 -25.68 22.15 8.38
N GLU A 138 -25.81 20.92 8.86
CA GLU A 138 -27.01 20.46 9.58
C GLU A 138 -27.23 21.24 10.86
N ARG A 139 -26.16 21.51 11.63
CA ARG A 139 -26.23 22.35 12.83
C ARG A 139 -26.55 23.81 12.52
N GLU A 140 -26.00 24.37 11.45
CA GLU A 140 -26.36 25.72 10.98
C GLU A 140 -27.85 25.82 10.62
N LEU A 141 -28.42 24.76 10.02
CA LEU A 141 -29.84 24.70 9.70
C LEU A 141 -30.74 24.54 10.92
N GLU A 142 -30.32 23.74 11.90
CA GLU A 142 -31.03 23.57 13.18
C GLU A 142 -31.11 24.90 13.94
N VAL A 143 -29.97 25.58 14.12
CA VAL A 143 -29.92 26.89 14.78
C VAL A 143 -30.78 27.93 14.05
N ALA A 144 -30.77 27.93 12.71
CA ALA A 144 -31.59 28.84 11.94
C ALA A 144 -33.10 28.56 12.10
N ALA A 145 -33.49 27.30 12.24
CA ALA A 145 -34.89 26.93 12.49
C ALA A 145 -35.34 27.31 13.90
N ASP A 146 -34.49 27.08 14.91
CA ASP A 146 -34.78 27.46 16.30
C ASP A 146 -34.95 28.98 16.43
N ASN A 147 -34.03 29.76 15.83
CA ASN A 147 -34.13 31.22 15.84
C ASN A 147 -35.43 31.73 15.19
N ALA A 148 -35.87 31.10 14.08
CA ALA A 148 -37.12 31.49 13.42
C ALA A 148 -38.36 31.20 14.29
N ILE A 149 -38.34 30.11 15.07
CA ILE A 149 -39.40 29.78 16.01
C ILE A 149 -39.45 30.78 17.16
N ASP A 150 -38.29 31.17 17.69
CA ASP A 150 -38.18 32.15 18.75
C ASP A 150 -38.67 33.54 18.29
N ASP A 151 -38.24 33.98 17.10
CA ASP A 151 -38.70 35.24 16.49
C ASP A 151 -40.24 35.26 16.32
N ASP A 152 -40.82 34.18 15.76
CA ASP A 152 -42.28 34.04 15.59
C ASP A 152 -43.03 34.09 16.95
N ALA A 153 -42.44 33.48 18.00
CA ALA A 153 -43.01 33.47 19.34
C ALA A 153 -42.97 34.86 20.00
N GLU A 154 -41.87 35.60 19.84
CA GLU A 154 -41.72 36.98 20.29
C GLU A 154 -42.72 37.92 19.60
N GLU A 155 -42.84 37.82 18.27
CA GLU A 155 -43.81 38.63 17.51
C GLU A 155 -45.25 38.37 17.97
N LEU A 156 -45.62 37.11 18.19
CA LEU A 156 -46.93 36.75 18.71
C LEU A 156 -47.16 37.29 20.13
N ALA A 157 -46.15 37.24 20.99
CA ALA A 157 -46.22 37.79 22.34
C ALA A 157 -46.41 39.31 22.32
N VAL A 158 -45.67 40.03 21.47
CA VAL A 158 -45.81 41.48 21.26
C VAL A 158 -47.20 41.81 20.71
N ALA A 159 -47.70 41.09 19.71
CA ALA A 159 -49.02 41.31 19.15
C ALA A 159 -50.14 41.14 20.19
N ARG A 160 -50.02 40.16 21.08
CA ARG A 160 -50.94 39.96 22.22
C ARG A 160 -50.88 41.12 23.21
N LEU A 161 -49.69 41.60 23.57
CA LEU A 161 -49.49 42.74 24.45
C LEU A 161 -50.09 44.04 23.88
N VAL A 162 -49.89 44.29 22.59
CA VAL A 162 -50.45 45.47 21.90
C VAL A 162 -51.98 45.41 21.90
N ARG A 163 -52.58 44.25 21.58
CA ARG A 163 -54.04 44.07 21.63
C ARG A 163 -54.60 44.29 23.04
N ALA A 164 -53.96 43.73 24.05
CA ALA A 164 -54.38 43.90 25.45
C ALA A 164 -54.30 45.37 25.93
N ARG A 165 -53.36 46.15 25.39
CA ARG A 165 -53.25 47.60 25.66
C ARG A 165 -54.27 48.44 24.89
N ALA A 166 -54.70 48.01 23.70
CA ALA A 166 -55.67 48.73 22.88
C ALA A 166 -57.12 48.57 23.36
N THR A 167 -57.43 47.53 24.13
CA THR A 167 -58.76 47.26 24.69
C THR A 167 -58.93 47.79 26.12
N ARG A 168 -58.00 48.64 26.60
CA ARG A 168 -57.97 49.20 27.95
C ARG A 168 -58.06 50.73 27.87
#